data_AF-A0A848F1Y8-F1
#
_entry.id   AF-A0A848F1Y8-F1
#
_cell.length_a   1.000
_cell.length_b   1.000
_cell.length_c   1.000
_cell.angle_alpha   90.00
_cell.angle_beta   90.00
_cell.angle_gamma   90.00
#
_symmetry.space_group_name_H-M   'P 1'
#
loop_
_entity.id
_entity.type
_entity.pdbx_description
1 polymer ?
#
loop_
_entity_poly.entity_id
_entity_poly.type
_entity_poly.pdbx_seq_one_letter_code
_entity_poly.pdbx_strand_id
1 'polypeptide(L)' 'EGQADGSIRAGIPEQMAAMVLLIGQSVLQSARIVADILSPDELVDELATAIDGYLKA' A
#
# COMPACT_ATOMS: atom_id res chain seq x y z
N GLU A 1 10.79 14.57 5.43
CA GLU A 1 10.34 15.49 4.38
C GLU A 1 9.60 14.61 3.37
N GLY A 2 8.37 14.94 2.97
CA GLY A 2 7.47 13.99 2.28
C GLY A 2 6.97 14.51 0.94
N GLN A 3 5.80 15.14 0.91
CA GLN A 3 5.41 15.91 -0.28
C GLN A 3 6.26 17.18 -0.43
N ALA A 4 6.83 17.69 0.67
CA ALA A 4 7.63 18.91 0.69
C ALA A 4 9.00 18.78 -0.01
N ASP A 5 9.63 17.60 0.04
CA ASP A 5 10.91 17.31 -0.67
C ASP A 5 10.69 16.53 -1.96
N GLY A 6 9.45 16.17 -2.28
CA GLY A 6 9.10 15.41 -3.48
C GLY A 6 9.37 13.90 -3.36
N SER A 7 9.63 13.36 -2.17
CA SER A 7 9.73 11.90 -1.98
C SER A 7 8.36 11.20 -2.08
N ILE A 8 7.28 11.92 -1.75
CA ILE A 8 5.89 11.47 -1.88
C ILE A 8 5.19 12.29 -2.97
N ARG A 9 4.42 11.62 -3.82
CA ARG A 9 3.66 12.23 -4.91
C ARG A 9 2.70 13.32 -4.40
N ALA A 10 2.46 14.30 -5.26
CA ALA A 10 1.48 15.35 -4.99
C ALA A 10 0.06 14.77 -4.88
N GLY A 11 -0.73 15.32 -3.96
CA GLY A 11 -2.11 14.93 -3.73
C GLY A 11 -2.64 15.44 -2.40
N ILE A 12 -3.95 15.29 -2.17
CA ILE A 12 -4.59 15.64 -0.90
C ILE A 12 -4.28 14.54 0.13
N PRO A 13 -3.59 14.85 1.24
CA PRO A 13 -3.15 13.84 2.21
C PRO A 13 -4.27 12.92 2.71
N GLU A 14 -5.46 13.47 2.98
CA GLU A 14 -6.62 12.73 3.47
C GLU A 14 -7.11 11.69 2.44
N GLN A 15 -7.12 12.06 1.15
CA GLN A 15 -7.52 11.15 0.08
C GLN A 15 -6.48 10.03 -0.11
N MET A 16 -5.20 10.37 0.00
CA MET A 16 -4.11 9.40 -0.09
C MET A 16 -4.12 8.43 1.08
N ALA A 17 -4.35 8.92 2.30
CA ALA A 17 -4.50 8.08 3.49
C ALA A 17 -5.70 7.13 3.37
N ALA A 18 -6.84 7.62 2.87
CA ALA A 18 -8.00 6.78 2.60
C ALA A 18 -7.67 5.65 1.62
N MET A 19 -6.93 5.95 0.55
CA MET A 19 -6.51 4.93 -0.42
C MET A 19 -5.53 3.91 0.16
N VAL A 20 -4.53 4.34 0.94
CA VAL A 20 -3.60 3.42 1.63
C VAL A 20 -4.36 2.47 2.56
N LEU A 21 -5.35 3.00 3.31
CA LEU A 21 -6.22 2.19 4.16
C LEU A 21 -7.00 1.14 3.34
N LEU A 22 -7.61 1.56 2.23
CA LEU A 22 -8.36 0.66 1.35
C LEU A 22 -7.48 -0.43 0.74
N ILE A 23 -6.23 -0.12 0.37
CA ILE A 23 -5.26 -1.10 -0.13
C ILE A 23 -4.95 -2.15 0.94
N GLY A 24 -4.59 -1.73 2.16
CA GLY A 24 -4.30 -2.65 3.25
C GLY A 24 -5.51 -3.51 3.64
N GLN A 25 -6.72 -2.92 3.64
CA GLN A 25 -7.97 -3.64 3.87
C GLN A 25 -8.23 -4.69 2.79
N SER A 26 -8.04 -4.35 1.51
CA SER A 26 -8.19 -5.29 0.41
C SER A 26 -7.25 -6.49 0.58
N VAL A 27 -5.98 -6.25 0.93
CA VAL A 27 -5.00 -7.33 1.17
C VAL A 27 -5.45 -8.23 2.33
N LEU A 28 -5.84 -7.66 3.47
CA LEU A 28 -6.29 -8.44 4.63
C LEU A 28 -7.55 -9.25 4.32
N GLN A 29 -8.51 -8.67 3.59
CA GLN A 29 -9.76 -9.33 3.20
C GLN A 29 -9.52 -10.47 2.19
N SER A 30 -8.55 -10.29 1.29
CA SER A 30 -8.25 -11.25 0.22
C SER A 30 -7.15 -12.25 0.58
N ALA A 31 -6.48 -12.12 1.73
CA ALA A 31 -5.33 -12.95 2.12
C ALA A 31 -5.58 -14.46 1.98
N ARG A 32 -6.77 -14.94 2.39
CA ARG A 32 -7.13 -16.36 2.29
C ARG A 32 -7.38 -16.84 0.86
N ILE A 33 -7.74 -15.95 -0.06
CA ILE A 33 -7.98 -16.28 -1.47
C ILE A 33 -6.64 -16.53 -2.17
N VAL A 34 -5.59 -15.83 -1.77
CA VAL A 34 -4.25 -15.90 -2.37
C VAL A 34 -3.27 -16.76 -1.58
N ALA A 35 -3.73 -17.43 -0.51
CA ALA A 35 -2.86 -18.18 0.40
C ALA A 35 -2.11 -19.37 -0.24
N ASP A 36 -2.61 -19.89 -1.37
CA ASP A 36 -1.92 -20.93 -2.15
C ASP A 36 -0.85 -20.35 -3.10
N ILE A 37 -0.75 -19.02 -3.20
CA ILE A 37 0.15 -18.28 -4.10
C ILE A 37 1.20 -17.52 -3.30
N LEU A 38 0.78 -16.86 -2.21
CA LEU A 38 1.63 -16.03 -1.35
C LEU A 38 1.52 -16.53 0.09
N SER A 39 2.66 -16.83 0.70
CA SER A 39 2.75 -16.99 2.14
C SER A 39 2.42 -15.66 2.86
N PRO A 40 2.11 -15.70 4.18
CA PRO A 40 1.84 -14.49 4.93
C PRO A 40 2.96 -13.44 4.88
N ASP A 41 4.22 -13.87 4.88
CA ASP A 41 5.37 -12.96 4.84
C ASP A 41 5.51 -12.32 3.46
N GLU A 42 5.38 -13.11 2.38
CA GLU A 42 5.39 -12.59 1.00
C GLU A 42 4.23 -11.61 0.74
N LEU A 43 3.07 -11.85 1.35
CA LEU A 43 1.93 -10.94 1.24
C LEU A 43 2.21 -9.57 1.90
N VAL A 44 2.98 -9.56 2.99
CA VAL A 44 3.39 -8.32 3.66
C VAL A 44 4.42 -7.57 2.83
N ASP A 45 5.38 -8.27 2.23
CA ASP A 45 6.40 -7.67 1.35
C ASP A 45 5.77 -7.04 0.10
N GLU A 46 4.79 -7.71 -0.51
CA GLU A 46 4.03 -7.19 -1.65
C GLU A 46 3.16 -5.99 -1.27
N LEU A 47 2.54 -6.00 -0.08
CA LEU A 47 1.79 -4.85 0.42
C LEU A 47 2.70 -3.63 0.63
N ALA A 48 3.89 -3.81 1.20
CA ALA A 48 4.87 -2.75 1.35
C ALA A 48 5.28 -2.17 -0.02
N THR A 49 5.57 -3.04 -0.98
CA THR A 49 5.93 -2.66 -2.35
C THR A 49 4.79 -1.87 -3.04
N ALA A 50 3.54 -2.30 -2.86
CA ALA A 50 2.38 -1.61 -3.40
C ALA A 50 2.15 -0.22 -2.77
N ILE A 51 2.30 -0.11 -1.45
CA ILE A 51 2.17 1.18 -0.74
C ILE A 51 3.28 2.14 -1.17
N ASP A 52 4.52 1.67 -1.22
CA ASP A 52 5.66 2.46 -1.68
C ASP A 52 5.46 2.92 -3.13
N GLY A 53 5.04 2.01 -4.02
CA GLY A 53 4.71 2.34 -5.41
C GLY A 53 3.57 3.34 -5.54
N TYR A 54 2.55 3.27 -4.68
CA TYR A 54 1.43 4.22 -4.67
C TYR A 54 1.85 5.62 -4.19
N LEU A 55 2.79 5.71 -3.26
CA LEU A 55 3.18 6.96 -2.61
C LEU A 55 4.35 7.67 -3.29
N LYS A 56 5.25 6.94 -3.96
CA LYS A 56 6.45 7.50 -4.60
C LYS A 56 6.09 8.50 -5.73
N ALA A 57 6.87 9.58 -5.83
CA ALA A 57 6.74 10.62 -6.87
C ALA A 57 7.44 10.24 -8.18
#